data_AF-A0A934S325-F1
#
_entry.id   AF-A0A934S325-F1
#
_cell.length_a   1.000
_cell.length_b   1.000
_cell.length_c   1.000
_cell.angle_alpha   90.00
_cell.angle_beta   90.00
_cell.angle_gamma   90.00
#
_symmetry.space_group_name_H-M   'P 1'
#
loop_
_entity.id
_entity.type
_entity.pdbx_description
1 polymer ?
#
loop_
_entity_poly.entity_id
_entity_poly.type
_entity_poly.pdbx_seq_one_letter_code
_entity_poly.pdbx_strand_id
1 'polypeptide(L)'
;MASMAIIRLLVFFIVFASALVSCGPQTLPLEYPGSWQEADLAKQPRWVIAYPASFRSAVKPLRETRARLGYEVIDLLDPKPSEISETVEKLKLGSRKKDCLLIIGTQDQIPSPEGVHGRMQGLPADSRYGLAETGITPLFAVGRLPAENPTEASEMVAKILAFEKSTSTRPQTGLLLVGNPVGKRNFVADRFITSLSKRLMNRAGHSWKFHGAADVGGHPLEVPEADFSRQFHEELTRDYTIGTYFGHSNDWVFAASGSHLTFPSNDWQSIQKSGNKGLFLSCGCFSLQHNGAGGYQALRSPGGPVAYIGASGESYSAIGYLAAQGLMSSMSSNPPETVGEWWLEIQKSIAARPLNPIIFFAFDRVDGSAKSLFSHGIPLKDQRLEHLEMWMLLGDPATRLF
;
A
#
# COMPACT_ATOMS: atom_id res chain seq x y z
N MET A 1 -17.15 38.29 13.46
CA MET A 1 -16.37 37.17 12.88
C MET A 1 -16.21 35.96 13.83
N ALA A 2 -16.10 36.12 15.16
CA ALA A 2 -16.00 34.99 16.11
C ALA A 2 -17.25 34.07 16.17
N SER A 3 -18.45 34.62 15.92
CA SER A 3 -19.72 33.86 15.99
C SER A 3 -19.85 32.75 14.91
N MET A 4 -19.33 32.98 13.70
CA MET A 4 -19.37 31.95 12.65
C MET A 4 -18.38 30.79 12.89
N ALA A 5 -17.27 31.03 13.59
CA ALA A 5 -16.31 29.99 13.95
C ALA A 5 -16.91 29.03 15.01
N ILE A 6 -17.64 29.56 15.99
CA ILE A 6 -18.30 28.78 17.03
C ILE A 6 -19.44 27.94 16.45
N ILE A 7 -20.25 28.50 15.54
CA ILE A 7 -21.35 27.76 14.88
C ILE A 7 -20.80 26.61 14.02
N ARG A 8 -19.70 26.84 13.28
CA ARG A 8 -19.03 25.79 12.50
C ARG A 8 -18.45 24.68 13.39
N LEU A 9 -17.93 25.03 14.56
CA LEU A 9 -17.44 24.06 15.55
C LEU A 9 -18.60 23.26 16.16
N LEU A 10 -19.72 23.91 16.48
CA LEU A 10 -20.88 23.27 17.11
C LEU A 10 -21.59 22.29 16.18
N VAL A 11 -21.76 22.66 14.90
CA VAL A 11 -22.31 21.77 13.87
C VAL A 11 -21.38 20.58 13.65
N PHE A 12 -20.06 20.80 13.68
CA PHE A 12 -19.08 19.72 13.63
C PHE A 12 -19.25 18.76 14.83
N PHE A 13 -19.42 19.28 16.05
CA PHE A 13 -19.63 18.46 17.26
C PHE A 13 -20.93 17.66 17.23
N ILE A 14 -22.05 18.23 16.76
CA ILE A 14 -23.35 17.53 16.70
C ILE A 14 -23.31 16.40 15.68
N VAL A 15 -22.72 16.64 14.50
CA VAL A 15 -22.55 15.61 13.47
C VAL A 15 -21.59 14.51 13.95
N PHE A 16 -20.53 14.88 14.67
CA PHE A 16 -19.53 13.95 15.18
C PHE A 16 -20.05 13.05 16.32
N ALA A 17 -20.83 13.61 17.26
CA ALA A 17 -21.46 12.85 18.33
C ALA A 17 -22.48 11.83 17.79
N SER A 18 -23.22 12.20 16.74
CA SER A 18 -24.20 11.33 16.09
C SER A 18 -23.54 10.15 15.35
N ALA A 19 -22.38 10.37 14.73
CA ALA A 19 -21.60 9.34 14.04
C ALA A 19 -20.97 8.30 14.99
N LEU A 20 -20.78 8.64 16.27
CA LEU A 20 -20.20 7.73 17.26
C LEU A 20 -21.22 6.75 17.86
N VAL A 21 -22.53 7.06 17.79
CA VAL A 21 -23.58 6.30 18.50
C VAL A 21 -24.32 5.28 17.60
N SER A 22 -24.25 5.39 16.26
CA SER A 22 -25.16 4.66 15.36
C SER A 22 -24.52 3.67 14.37
N CYS A 23 -23.42 3.00 14.69
CA CYS A 23 -22.86 1.97 13.81
C CYS A 23 -22.56 0.67 14.55
N GLY A 24 -23.57 -0.21 14.66
CA GLY A 24 -23.32 -1.63 14.81
C GLY A 24 -22.56 -2.17 13.59
N PRO A 25 -21.82 -3.28 13.72
CA PRO A 25 -21.10 -3.88 12.60
C PRO A 25 -22.10 -4.41 11.57
N GLN A 26 -22.46 -3.59 10.57
CA GLN A 26 -23.12 -4.09 9.37
C GLN A 26 -22.07 -4.83 8.54
N THR A 27 -21.98 -6.14 8.75
CA THR A 27 -21.35 -7.06 7.80
C THR A 27 -22.32 -7.26 6.64
N LEU A 28 -22.37 -6.31 5.71
CA LEU A 28 -22.96 -6.63 4.40
C LEU A 28 -22.02 -7.64 3.73
N PRO A 29 -22.49 -8.83 3.34
CA PRO A 29 -21.69 -9.73 2.53
C PRO A 29 -21.43 -9.01 1.21
N LEU A 30 -20.21 -8.54 1.02
CA LEU A 30 -19.72 -8.10 -0.29
C LEU A 30 -19.57 -9.38 -1.12
N GLU A 31 -20.60 -9.73 -1.88
CA GLU A 31 -20.47 -10.70 -2.96
C GLU A 31 -19.54 -10.07 -4.01
N TYR A 32 -18.25 -10.38 -3.90
CA TYR A 32 -17.29 -10.05 -4.93
C TYR A 32 -17.58 -10.94 -6.15
N PRO A 33 -17.73 -10.38 -7.36
CA PRO A 33 -17.73 -11.18 -8.59
C PRO A 33 -16.31 -11.76 -8.75
N GLY A 34 -16.09 -12.91 -8.14
CA GLY A 34 -14.77 -13.51 -7.98
C GLY A 34 -14.66 -14.50 -6.81
N SER A 35 -15.78 -15.07 -6.34
CA SER A 35 -15.69 -16.27 -5.50
C SER A 35 -15.06 -17.38 -6.33
N TRP A 36 -13.77 -17.65 -6.09
CA TRP A 36 -13.07 -18.77 -6.72
C TRP A 36 -13.90 -20.03 -6.48
N GLN A 37 -14.27 -20.72 -7.55
CA GLN A 37 -14.91 -22.03 -7.40
C GLN A 37 -13.88 -23.01 -6.81
N GLU A 38 -14.30 -24.03 -6.07
CA GLU A 38 -13.38 -25.04 -5.51
C GLU A 38 -12.50 -25.66 -6.60
N ALA A 39 -13.03 -25.82 -7.82
CA ALA A 39 -12.27 -26.31 -8.97
C ALA A 39 -11.11 -25.38 -9.40
N ASP A 40 -11.19 -24.08 -9.12
CA ASP A 40 -10.11 -23.12 -9.40
C ASP A 40 -9.04 -23.09 -8.30
N LEU A 41 -9.38 -23.51 -7.09
CA LEU A 41 -8.41 -23.71 -6.00
C LEU A 41 -7.51 -24.93 -6.23
N ALA A 42 -7.97 -25.90 -7.03
CA ALA A 42 -7.21 -27.10 -7.36
C ALA A 42 -6.15 -26.87 -8.46
N LYS A 43 -6.22 -25.75 -9.19
CA LYS A 43 -5.30 -25.45 -10.29
C LYS A 43 -4.03 -24.79 -9.74
N GLN A 44 -2.90 -25.18 -10.31
CA GLN A 44 -1.60 -24.59 -10.02
C GLN A 44 -1.59 -23.07 -10.30
N PRO A 45 -1.18 -22.19 -9.37
CA PRO A 45 -1.14 -20.75 -9.64
C PRO A 45 -0.07 -20.42 -10.69
N ARG A 46 -0.27 -19.35 -11.44
CA ARG A 46 0.72 -18.86 -12.42
C ARG A 46 1.48 -17.66 -11.91
N TRP A 47 2.78 -17.69 -12.16
CA TRP A 47 3.67 -16.57 -11.91
C TRP A 47 4.29 -16.16 -13.24
N VAL A 48 3.71 -15.12 -13.84
CA VAL A 48 4.21 -14.52 -15.08
C VAL A 48 5.26 -13.50 -14.70
N ILE A 49 6.42 -13.54 -15.36
CA ILE A 49 7.52 -12.63 -15.11
C ILE A 49 8.00 -11.97 -16.41
N ALA A 50 8.04 -10.64 -16.43
CA ALA A 50 8.47 -9.82 -17.56
C ALA A 50 9.77 -9.09 -17.24
N TYR A 51 10.83 -9.27 -18.05
CA TYR A 51 12.15 -8.67 -17.78
C TYR A 51 13.04 -8.56 -19.02
N PRO A 52 14.02 -7.63 -19.03
CA PRO A 52 15.02 -7.58 -20.09
C PRO A 52 15.87 -8.85 -20.15
N ALA A 53 16.23 -9.35 -21.33
CA ALA A 53 16.99 -10.61 -21.43
C ALA A 53 18.33 -10.59 -20.68
N SER A 54 18.95 -9.41 -20.53
CA SER A 54 20.18 -9.22 -19.76
C SER A 54 20.02 -9.54 -18.26
N PHE A 55 18.80 -9.61 -17.74
CA PHE A 55 18.50 -9.87 -16.33
C PHE A 55 18.31 -11.37 -16.04
N ARG A 56 18.35 -12.25 -17.06
CA ARG A 56 18.05 -13.69 -16.90
C ARG A 56 18.82 -14.37 -15.77
N SER A 57 20.12 -14.09 -15.63
CA SER A 57 20.95 -14.68 -14.58
C SER A 57 20.53 -14.21 -13.18
N ALA A 58 20.16 -12.94 -13.04
CA ALA A 58 19.70 -12.34 -11.79
C ALA A 58 18.36 -12.93 -11.31
N VAL A 59 17.47 -13.21 -12.26
CA VAL A 59 16.10 -13.69 -12.01
C VAL A 59 16.03 -15.19 -11.72
N LYS A 60 16.98 -15.96 -12.25
CA LYS A 60 16.99 -17.44 -12.18
C LYS A 60 16.72 -18.00 -10.77
N PRO A 61 17.33 -17.51 -9.66
CA PRO A 61 17.07 -18.04 -8.33
C PRO A 61 15.63 -17.85 -7.86
N LEU A 62 15.01 -16.72 -8.18
CA LEU A 62 13.61 -16.44 -7.83
C LEU A 62 12.67 -17.36 -8.62
N ARG A 63 12.89 -17.47 -9.93
CA ARG A 63 12.14 -18.36 -10.82
C ARG A 63 12.17 -19.81 -10.34
N GLU A 64 13.34 -20.35 -10.00
CA GLU A 64 13.47 -21.71 -9.48
C GLU A 64 12.75 -21.88 -8.14
N THR A 65 12.77 -20.87 -7.28
CA THR A 65 12.04 -20.88 -6.01
C THR A 65 10.54 -20.90 -6.22
N ARG A 66 10.00 -20.07 -7.13
CA ARG A 66 8.57 -20.05 -7.45
C ARG A 66 8.09 -21.37 -8.06
N ALA A 67 8.88 -21.97 -8.96
CA ALA A 67 8.59 -23.30 -9.49
C ALA A 67 8.54 -24.38 -8.39
N ARG A 68 9.49 -24.37 -7.43
CA ARG A 68 9.48 -25.29 -6.27
C ARG A 68 8.29 -25.07 -5.34
N LEU A 69 7.80 -23.85 -5.23
CA LEU A 69 6.57 -23.50 -4.49
C LEU A 69 5.30 -23.88 -5.25
N GLY A 70 5.43 -24.54 -6.40
CA GLY A 70 4.31 -25.01 -7.18
C GLY A 70 3.68 -23.93 -8.04
N TYR A 71 4.39 -22.88 -8.47
CA TYR A 71 3.90 -22.00 -9.52
C TYR A 71 4.22 -22.54 -10.91
N GLU A 72 3.28 -22.37 -11.85
CA GLU A 72 3.55 -22.44 -13.28
C GLU A 72 4.27 -21.12 -13.66
N VAL A 73 5.58 -21.21 -13.94
CA VAL A 73 6.42 -20.04 -14.21
C VAL A 73 6.50 -19.76 -15.70
N ILE A 74 6.16 -18.53 -16.10
CA ILE A 74 6.10 -18.09 -17.50
C ILE A 74 7.00 -16.86 -17.68
N ASP A 75 8.06 -17.00 -18.47
CA ASP A 75 9.03 -15.93 -18.76
C ASP A 75 8.60 -15.12 -20.01
N LEU A 76 8.56 -13.79 -19.90
CA LEU A 76 8.42 -12.84 -20.99
C LEU A 76 9.71 -12.02 -21.08
N LEU A 77 10.43 -12.13 -22.20
CA LEU A 77 11.77 -11.57 -22.38
C LEU A 77 11.72 -10.36 -23.30
N ASP A 78 12.23 -9.23 -22.82
CA ASP A 78 12.17 -7.94 -23.50
C ASP A 78 10.75 -7.57 -24.01
N PRO A 79 9.66 -7.84 -23.26
CA PRO A 79 8.32 -7.66 -23.79
C PRO A 79 7.95 -6.18 -23.93
N LYS A 80 7.18 -5.88 -24.96
CA LYS A 80 6.43 -4.63 -25.06
C LYS A 80 5.20 -4.66 -24.16
N PRO A 81 4.65 -3.49 -23.77
CA PRO A 81 3.44 -3.44 -22.94
C PRO A 81 2.26 -4.22 -23.53
N SER A 82 2.07 -4.17 -24.85
CA SER A 82 1.00 -4.91 -25.55
C SER A 82 1.17 -6.42 -25.46
N GLU A 83 2.40 -6.92 -25.52
CA GLU A 83 2.70 -8.37 -25.45
C GLU A 83 2.42 -8.92 -24.03
N ILE A 84 2.67 -8.10 -22.99
CA ILE A 84 2.27 -8.43 -21.62
C ILE A 84 0.74 -8.52 -21.53
N SER A 85 0.02 -7.52 -22.03
CA SER A 85 -1.45 -7.50 -22.01
C SER A 85 -2.06 -8.69 -22.76
N GLU A 86 -1.58 -8.97 -23.98
CA GLU A 86 -2.03 -10.13 -24.78
C GLU A 86 -1.77 -11.45 -24.06
N THR A 87 -0.61 -11.57 -23.39
CA THR A 87 -0.29 -12.76 -22.60
C THR A 87 -1.22 -12.91 -21.40
N VAL A 88 -1.45 -11.82 -20.65
CA VAL A 88 -2.38 -11.79 -19.51
C VAL A 88 -3.78 -12.24 -19.93
N GLU A 89 -4.29 -11.72 -21.05
CA GLU A 89 -5.59 -12.06 -21.60
C GLU A 89 -5.65 -13.52 -22.07
N LYS A 90 -4.66 -13.96 -22.87
CA LYS A 90 -4.57 -15.32 -23.39
C LYS A 90 -4.52 -16.36 -22.28
N LEU A 91 -3.78 -16.06 -21.22
CA LEU A 91 -3.71 -16.91 -20.04
C LEU A 91 -4.99 -16.79 -19.20
N LYS A 92 -5.78 -15.72 -19.33
CA LYS A 92 -6.84 -15.39 -18.37
C LYS A 92 -6.24 -15.31 -16.97
N LEU A 93 -5.16 -14.55 -16.81
CA LEU A 93 -4.49 -14.37 -15.53
C LEU A 93 -5.49 -13.75 -14.53
N GLY A 94 -5.54 -14.28 -13.31
CA GLY A 94 -6.62 -13.97 -12.35
C GLY A 94 -7.84 -14.88 -12.50
N SER A 95 -7.72 -16.01 -13.18
CA SER A 95 -8.70 -17.11 -13.10
C SER A 95 -8.33 -18.17 -12.06
N ARG A 96 -7.13 -18.09 -11.47
CA ARG A 96 -6.68 -18.97 -10.38
C ARG A 96 -6.30 -18.12 -9.17
N LYS A 97 -6.51 -18.66 -7.97
CA LYS A 97 -6.06 -18.02 -6.74
C LYS A 97 -4.53 -17.88 -6.78
N LYS A 98 -3.99 -16.72 -6.41
CA LYS A 98 -2.55 -16.37 -6.42
C LYS A 98 -1.88 -16.26 -7.80
N ASP A 99 -2.65 -16.25 -8.89
CA ASP A 99 -2.13 -15.75 -10.15
C ASP A 99 -1.53 -14.35 -9.95
N CYS A 100 -0.38 -14.08 -10.52
CA CYS A 100 0.27 -12.77 -10.43
C CYS A 100 1.26 -12.52 -11.56
N LEU A 101 1.59 -11.22 -11.73
CA LEU A 101 2.57 -10.70 -12.67
C LEU A 101 3.68 -9.97 -11.90
N LEU A 102 4.93 -10.33 -12.19
CA LEU A 102 6.10 -9.58 -11.75
C LEU A 102 6.79 -8.93 -12.95
N ILE A 103 7.04 -7.63 -12.87
CA ILE A 103 7.85 -6.89 -13.84
C ILE A 103 9.22 -6.62 -13.20
N ILE A 104 10.32 -6.88 -13.92
CA ILE A 104 11.67 -6.55 -13.44
C ILE A 104 12.32 -5.62 -14.46
N GLY A 105 12.67 -4.41 -13.99
CA GLY A 105 13.21 -3.34 -14.81
C GLY A 105 12.56 -2.00 -14.48
N THR A 106 13.20 -0.91 -14.90
CA THR A 106 12.63 0.44 -14.82
C THR A 106 11.48 0.62 -15.82
N GLN A 107 10.77 1.74 -15.70
CA GLN A 107 9.76 2.16 -16.67
C GLN A 107 10.33 2.35 -18.09
N ASP A 108 11.60 2.72 -18.22
CA ASP A 108 12.24 2.88 -19.52
C ASP A 108 12.57 1.53 -20.18
N GLN A 109 12.80 0.50 -19.36
CA GLN A 109 13.15 -0.84 -19.82
C GLN A 109 11.90 -1.67 -20.15
N ILE A 110 10.90 -1.66 -19.25
CA ILE A 110 9.62 -2.33 -19.43
C ILE A 110 8.52 -1.33 -19.05
N PRO A 111 7.99 -0.56 -20.02
CA PRO A 111 7.00 0.49 -19.75
C PRO A 111 5.70 -0.07 -19.18
N SER A 112 5.09 0.66 -18.25
CA SER A 112 3.70 0.43 -17.86
C SER A 112 2.74 0.86 -18.97
N PRO A 113 1.53 0.29 -19.01
CA PRO A 113 0.40 0.90 -19.69
C PRO A 113 0.04 2.23 -19.01
N GLU A 114 -0.68 3.07 -19.75
CA GLU A 114 -1.19 4.34 -19.26
C GLU A 114 -2.49 4.16 -18.45
N GLY A 115 -2.63 4.93 -17.39
CA GLY A 115 -3.89 5.13 -16.69
C GLY A 115 -4.89 5.89 -17.58
N VAL A 116 -6.17 5.74 -17.26
CA VAL A 116 -7.27 6.32 -18.04
C VAL A 116 -8.26 7.10 -17.18
N HIS A 117 -8.07 7.11 -15.86
CA HIS A 117 -8.98 7.76 -14.92
C HIS A 117 -8.36 8.99 -14.27
N GLY A 118 -9.07 10.12 -14.36
CA GLY A 118 -8.77 11.34 -13.63
C GLY A 118 -7.31 11.77 -13.76
N ARG A 119 -6.64 12.00 -12.62
CA ARG A 119 -5.22 12.41 -12.58
C ARG A 119 -4.23 11.36 -13.11
N MET A 120 -4.65 10.11 -13.29
CA MET A 120 -3.82 9.05 -13.85
C MET A 120 -3.90 8.95 -15.38
N GLN A 121 -4.74 9.75 -16.03
CA GLN A 121 -4.86 9.72 -17.49
C GLN A 121 -3.51 10.02 -18.17
N GLY A 122 -3.01 9.07 -18.97
CA GLY A 122 -1.73 9.18 -19.68
C GLY A 122 -0.49 8.97 -18.80
N LEU A 123 -0.65 8.64 -17.51
CA LEU A 123 0.46 8.36 -16.61
C LEU A 123 0.73 6.85 -16.49
N PRO A 124 1.97 6.41 -16.27
CA PRO A 124 2.29 4.99 -16.06
C PRO A 124 1.51 4.37 -14.89
N ALA A 125 0.89 3.21 -15.12
CA ALA A 125 0.08 2.50 -14.12
C ALA A 125 0.16 0.97 -14.29
N ASP A 126 1.11 0.32 -13.61
CA ASP A 126 1.29 -1.15 -13.67
C ASP A 126 0.01 -1.92 -13.29
N SER A 127 -0.80 -1.38 -12.39
CA SER A 127 -2.04 -2.01 -11.93
C SER A 127 -3.05 -2.25 -13.06
N ARG A 128 -2.98 -1.51 -14.17
CA ARG A 128 -3.83 -1.72 -15.35
C ARG A 128 -3.70 -3.11 -15.95
N TYR A 129 -2.56 -3.79 -15.79
CA TYR A 129 -2.45 -5.20 -16.19
C TYR A 129 -3.39 -6.11 -15.38
N GLY A 130 -3.59 -5.79 -14.09
CA GLY A 130 -4.34 -6.58 -13.14
C GLY A 130 -5.75 -6.06 -12.83
N LEU A 131 -6.22 -5.02 -13.52
CA LEU A 131 -7.58 -4.47 -13.36
C LEU A 131 -8.49 -4.96 -14.48
N ALA A 132 -9.75 -5.24 -14.16
CA ALA A 132 -10.79 -5.46 -15.16
C ALA A 132 -10.97 -4.21 -16.05
N GLU A 133 -11.58 -4.35 -17.23
CA GLU A 133 -11.80 -3.25 -18.18
C GLU A 133 -12.48 -2.02 -17.55
N THR A 134 -13.39 -2.25 -16.59
CA THR A 134 -14.10 -1.19 -15.86
C THR A 134 -13.22 -0.42 -14.88
N GLY A 135 -11.99 -0.87 -14.63
CA GLY A 135 -11.00 -0.24 -13.75
C GLY A 135 -11.23 -0.42 -12.24
N ILE A 136 -12.35 -1.02 -11.82
CA ILE A 136 -12.73 -1.09 -10.40
C ILE A 136 -12.34 -2.41 -9.76
N THR A 137 -12.34 -3.51 -10.51
CA THR A 137 -12.15 -4.85 -9.94
C THR A 137 -10.71 -5.32 -10.15
N PRO A 138 -9.91 -5.48 -9.08
CA PRO A 138 -8.60 -6.12 -9.18
C PRO A 138 -8.78 -7.63 -9.42
N LEU A 139 -8.14 -8.15 -10.47
CA LEU A 139 -8.21 -9.55 -10.90
C LEU A 139 -7.04 -10.36 -10.35
N PHE A 140 -5.84 -9.79 -10.35
CA PHE A 140 -4.62 -10.41 -9.85
C PHE A 140 -3.60 -9.34 -9.44
N ALA A 141 -2.61 -9.74 -8.64
CA ALA A 141 -1.60 -8.81 -8.16
C ALA A 141 -0.51 -8.57 -9.22
N VAL A 142 -0.18 -7.31 -9.45
CA VAL A 142 0.94 -6.86 -10.28
C VAL A 142 1.99 -6.25 -9.38
N GLY A 143 3.24 -6.68 -9.49
CA GLY A 143 4.36 -6.10 -8.75
C GLY A 143 5.53 -5.75 -9.67
N ARG A 144 6.39 -4.84 -9.21
CA ARG A 144 7.60 -4.43 -9.93
C ARG A 144 8.86 -4.50 -9.07
N LEU A 145 9.94 -5.08 -9.58
CA LEU A 145 11.31 -4.89 -9.09
C LEU A 145 12.00 -3.87 -10.00
N PRO A 146 12.12 -2.60 -9.59
CA PRO A 146 12.59 -1.53 -10.46
C PRO A 146 14.12 -1.48 -10.50
N ALA A 147 14.76 -2.56 -10.91
CA ALA A 147 16.20 -2.66 -11.04
C ALA A 147 16.67 -1.93 -12.30
N GLU A 148 17.73 -1.13 -12.20
CA GLU A 148 18.33 -0.45 -13.36
C GLU A 148 19.27 -1.37 -14.13
N ASN A 149 19.82 -2.38 -13.44
CA ASN A 149 20.79 -3.31 -13.99
C ASN A 149 20.68 -4.71 -13.34
N PRO A 150 21.34 -5.74 -13.92
CA PRO A 150 21.28 -7.10 -13.39
C PRO A 150 21.80 -7.27 -11.96
N THR A 151 22.74 -6.42 -11.51
CA THR A 151 23.27 -6.48 -10.13
C THR A 151 22.19 -6.09 -9.13
N GLU A 152 21.53 -4.94 -9.34
CA GLU A 152 20.42 -4.52 -8.48
C GLU A 152 19.27 -5.54 -8.47
N ALA A 153 18.95 -6.13 -9.62
CA ALA A 153 17.95 -7.19 -9.70
C ALA A 153 18.35 -8.40 -8.84
N SER A 154 19.62 -8.80 -8.90
CA SER A 154 20.15 -9.92 -8.10
C SER A 154 20.08 -9.62 -6.60
N GLU A 155 20.38 -8.39 -6.19
CA GLU A 155 20.33 -7.96 -4.79
C GLU A 155 18.90 -7.95 -4.25
N MET A 156 17.94 -7.42 -5.00
CA MET A 156 16.52 -7.46 -4.61
C MET A 156 15.98 -8.90 -4.55
N VAL A 157 16.33 -9.75 -5.53
CA VAL A 157 16.00 -11.18 -5.52
C VAL A 157 16.58 -11.88 -4.30
N ALA A 158 17.87 -11.66 -4.01
CA ALA A 158 18.53 -12.24 -2.85
C ALA A 158 17.88 -11.80 -1.54
N LYS A 159 17.48 -10.53 -1.43
CA LYS A 159 16.78 -9.98 -0.26
C LYS A 159 15.41 -10.65 -0.06
N ILE A 160 14.63 -10.83 -1.12
CA ILE A 160 13.33 -11.53 -1.07
C ILE A 160 13.53 -12.97 -0.60
N LEU A 161 14.46 -13.71 -1.19
CA LEU A 161 14.69 -15.12 -0.84
C LEU A 161 15.25 -15.29 0.58
N ALA A 162 16.13 -14.38 1.01
CA ALA A 162 16.63 -14.35 2.38
C ALA A 162 15.49 -14.10 3.39
N PHE A 163 14.60 -13.17 3.07
CA PHE A 163 13.42 -12.89 3.87
C PHE A 163 12.50 -14.11 3.96
N GLU A 164 12.14 -14.75 2.86
CA GLU A 164 11.26 -15.94 2.86
C GLU A 164 11.87 -17.11 3.66
N LYS A 165 13.19 -17.29 3.57
CA LYS A 165 13.89 -18.35 4.32
C LYS A 165 13.79 -18.18 5.85
N SER A 166 13.60 -16.95 6.33
CA SER A 166 13.53 -16.66 7.76
C SER A 166 12.09 -16.60 8.32
N THR A 167 11.04 -16.82 7.52
CA THR A 167 9.63 -16.62 7.97
C THR A 167 9.13 -17.65 8.98
N SER A 168 9.60 -18.90 8.94
CA SER A 168 9.04 -20.04 9.69
C SER A 168 8.96 -19.91 11.23
N THR A 169 9.57 -18.88 11.83
CA THR A 169 9.57 -18.65 13.29
C THR A 169 9.19 -17.21 13.68
N ARG A 170 8.69 -16.39 12.75
CA ARG A 170 8.57 -14.96 12.99
C ARG A 170 7.32 -14.59 13.79
N PRO A 171 7.46 -13.68 14.78
CA PRO A 171 6.30 -13.06 15.39
C PRO A 171 5.61 -12.15 14.37
N GLN A 172 4.28 -12.16 14.38
CA GLN A 172 3.46 -11.23 13.60
C GLN A 172 3.64 -9.83 14.18
N THR A 173 4.42 -9.00 13.49
CA THR A 173 4.84 -7.68 13.95
C THR A 173 4.33 -6.60 13.00
N GLY A 174 3.66 -5.60 13.56
CA GLY A 174 3.16 -4.44 12.85
C GLY A 174 3.95 -3.19 13.23
N LEU A 175 4.51 -2.50 12.24
CA LEU A 175 5.04 -1.14 12.41
C LEU A 175 3.97 -0.13 12.01
N LEU A 176 3.63 0.79 12.93
CA LEU A 176 2.66 1.85 12.71
C LEU A 176 3.30 3.23 12.87
N LEU A 177 3.49 3.92 11.76
CA LEU A 177 4.02 5.29 11.72
C LEU A 177 2.90 6.25 11.32
N VAL A 178 2.68 7.30 12.11
CA VAL A 178 1.60 8.26 11.88
C VAL A 178 2.17 9.68 11.94
N GLY A 179 2.22 10.36 10.80
CA GLY A 179 2.51 11.79 10.73
C GLY A 179 1.28 12.63 11.03
N ASN A 180 1.48 13.91 11.35
CA ASN A 180 0.36 14.82 11.61
C ASN A 180 -0.33 15.26 10.32
N PRO A 181 -1.63 14.94 10.11
CA PRO A 181 -2.31 15.23 8.84
C PRO A 181 -2.63 16.72 8.62
N VAL A 182 -2.57 17.56 9.67
CA VAL A 182 -2.89 18.99 9.58
C VAL A 182 -1.62 19.85 9.57
N GLY A 183 -0.44 19.22 9.59
CA GLY A 183 0.86 19.89 9.67
C GLY A 183 1.13 20.59 11.02
N LYS A 184 0.17 20.56 11.95
CA LYS A 184 0.28 21.05 13.33
C LYS A 184 -0.71 20.31 14.22
N ARG A 185 -0.34 20.09 15.48
CA ARG A 185 -1.23 19.48 16.48
C ARG A 185 -2.57 20.21 16.54
N ASN A 186 -3.63 19.44 16.42
CA ASN A 186 -4.99 19.94 16.47
C ASN A 186 -5.84 18.95 17.26
N PHE A 187 -6.29 19.35 18.45
CA PHE A 187 -6.99 18.46 19.37
C PHE A 187 -8.15 17.68 18.73
N VAL A 188 -8.92 18.30 17.83
CA VAL A 188 -10.07 17.66 17.18
C VAL A 188 -9.60 16.64 16.14
N ALA A 189 -8.67 17.03 15.27
CA ALA A 189 -8.11 16.13 14.27
C ALA A 189 -7.35 14.96 14.93
N ASP A 190 -6.57 15.24 15.96
CA ASP A 190 -5.77 14.24 16.67
C ASP A 190 -6.66 13.20 17.36
N ARG A 191 -7.76 13.64 17.98
CA ARG A 191 -8.76 12.73 18.57
C ARG A 191 -9.45 11.87 17.53
N PHE A 192 -9.79 12.44 16.37
CA PHE A 192 -10.37 11.70 15.25
C PHE A 192 -9.42 10.63 14.73
N ILE A 193 -8.18 10.99 14.41
CA ILE A 193 -7.14 10.06 13.95
C ILE A 193 -6.88 8.99 15.00
N THR A 194 -6.68 9.37 16.26
CA THR A 194 -6.49 8.42 17.37
C THR A 194 -7.65 7.43 17.47
N SER A 195 -8.88 7.89 17.35
CA SER A 195 -10.06 7.02 17.39
C SER A 195 -10.09 6.05 16.20
N LEU A 196 -9.73 6.50 14.99
CA LEU A 196 -9.69 5.65 13.81
C LEU A 196 -8.55 4.62 13.91
N SER A 197 -7.34 5.03 14.31
CA SER A 197 -6.20 4.14 14.50
C SER A 197 -6.51 3.05 15.52
N LYS A 198 -7.10 3.39 16.67
CA LYS A 198 -7.53 2.40 17.67
C LYS A 198 -8.53 1.40 17.11
N ARG A 199 -9.52 1.85 16.33
CA ARG A 199 -10.50 0.96 15.67
C ARG A 199 -9.84 0.03 14.66
N LEU A 200 -8.86 0.52 13.91
CA LEU A 200 -8.10 -0.27 12.95
C LEU A 200 -7.22 -1.32 13.66
N MET A 201 -6.47 -0.92 14.68
CA MET A 201 -5.63 -1.83 15.48
C MET A 201 -6.46 -2.92 16.17
N ASN A 202 -7.65 -2.58 16.70
CA ASN A 202 -8.55 -3.55 17.32
C ASN A 202 -9.13 -4.59 16.34
N ARG A 203 -8.97 -4.40 15.02
CA ARG A 203 -9.36 -5.40 14.00
C ARG A 203 -8.24 -6.40 13.70
N ALA A 204 -6.99 -6.06 14.00
CA ALA A 204 -5.90 -7.00 13.88
C ALA A 204 -6.09 -8.13 14.90
N GLY A 205 -5.68 -9.35 14.52
CA GLY A 205 -5.71 -10.49 15.42
C GLY A 205 -4.83 -10.24 16.65
N HIS A 206 -5.21 -10.80 17.80
CA HIS A 206 -4.48 -10.66 19.07
C HIS A 206 -3.02 -11.15 19.03
N SER A 207 -2.65 -11.93 18.02
CA SER A 207 -1.29 -12.40 17.76
C SER A 207 -0.35 -11.31 17.23
N TRP A 208 -0.89 -10.21 16.70
CA TRP A 208 -0.10 -9.09 16.18
C TRP A 208 0.42 -8.20 17.30
N LYS A 209 1.72 -7.94 17.28
CA LYS A 209 2.38 -6.98 18.17
C LYS A 209 2.72 -5.72 17.39
N PHE A 210 2.22 -4.59 17.86
CA PHE A 210 2.48 -3.30 17.22
C PHE A 210 3.56 -2.50 17.95
N HIS A 211 4.42 -1.85 17.19
CA HIS A 211 5.34 -0.81 17.62
C HIS A 211 5.32 0.34 16.62
N GLY A 212 5.93 1.47 16.95
CA GLY A 212 6.00 2.62 16.05
C GLY A 212 5.97 3.96 16.76
N ALA A 213 5.65 4.99 16.00
CA ALA A 213 5.69 6.39 16.42
C ALA A 213 4.52 7.15 15.80
N ALA A 214 3.89 8.04 16.57
CA ALA A 214 2.83 8.90 16.09
C ALA A 214 3.04 10.34 16.54
N ASP A 215 3.00 11.27 15.59
CA ASP A 215 2.95 12.70 15.87
C ASP A 215 1.48 13.19 15.94
N VAL A 216 0.75 12.58 16.87
CA VAL A 216 -0.69 12.78 17.06
C VAL A 216 -0.99 12.78 18.56
N GLY A 217 -1.51 13.90 19.07
CA GLY A 217 -1.82 14.05 20.49
C GLY A 217 -2.82 13.02 21.02
N GLY A 218 -2.46 12.31 22.08
CA GLY A 218 -3.28 11.27 22.72
C GLY A 218 -3.25 9.90 22.03
N HIS A 219 -2.42 9.73 20.99
CA HIS A 219 -2.21 8.43 20.36
C HIS A 219 -1.43 7.49 21.30
N PRO A 220 -1.71 6.16 21.33
CA PRO A 220 -0.95 5.22 22.16
C PRO A 220 0.54 5.14 21.85
N LEU A 221 0.93 5.57 20.64
CA LEU A 221 2.31 5.66 20.16
C LEU A 221 2.78 7.12 20.06
N GLU A 222 2.14 8.06 20.77
CA GLU A 222 2.51 9.47 20.71
C GLU A 222 3.99 9.66 21.06
N VAL A 223 4.69 10.41 20.22
CA VAL A 223 6.06 10.87 20.48
C VAL A 223 6.04 12.41 20.51
N PRO A 224 6.80 13.06 21.40
CA PRO A 224 7.01 14.50 21.32
C PRO A 224 7.52 14.92 19.93
N GLU A 225 7.03 16.03 19.39
CA GLU A 225 7.39 16.52 18.05
C GLU A 225 8.91 16.60 17.84
N ALA A 226 9.65 17.10 18.85
CA ALA A 226 11.10 17.22 18.82
C ALA A 226 11.86 15.87 18.73
N ASP A 227 11.23 14.77 19.16
CA ASP A 227 11.80 13.43 19.16
C ASP A 227 11.28 12.56 18.00
N PHE A 228 10.26 13.01 17.28
CA PHE A 228 9.54 12.18 16.32
C PHE A 228 10.44 11.68 15.19
N SER A 229 11.31 12.50 14.61
CA SER A 229 12.23 12.07 13.54
C SER A 229 13.21 10.99 14.00
N ARG A 230 13.80 11.16 15.19
CA ARG A 230 14.68 10.15 15.79
C ARG A 230 13.92 8.85 16.03
N GLN A 231 12.75 8.91 16.68
CA GLN A 231 11.95 7.71 16.97
C GLN A 231 11.45 7.04 15.68
N PHE A 232 11.02 7.80 14.68
CA PHE A 232 10.61 7.28 13.38
C PHE A 232 11.74 6.48 12.72
N HIS A 233 12.96 7.02 12.72
CA HIS A 233 14.14 6.33 12.21
C HIS A 233 14.44 5.06 13.03
N GLU A 234 14.48 5.16 14.35
CA GLU A 234 14.71 4.01 15.24
C GLU A 234 13.69 2.89 14.99
N GLU A 235 12.39 3.22 14.88
CA GLU A 235 11.32 2.26 14.64
C GLU A 235 11.42 1.60 13.25
N LEU A 236 11.86 2.35 12.22
CA LEU A 236 12.12 1.81 10.89
C LEU A 236 13.29 0.81 10.85
N THR A 237 14.25 0.88 11.78
CA THR A 237 15.36 -0.09 11.83
C THR A 237 14.94 -1.46 12.36
N ARG A 238 13.82 -1.53 13.08
CA ARG A 238 13.32 -2.75 13.73
C ARG A 238 12.68 -3.71 12.72
N ASP A 239 12.57 -4.97 13.13
CA ASP A 239 11.86 -6.00 12.37
C ASP A 239 10.36 -5.71 12.33
N TYR A 240 9.76 -5.85 11.15
CA TYR A 240 8.31 -5.83 10.99
C TYR A 240 7.88 -6.78 9.87
N THR A 241 6.78 -7.49 10.07
CA THR A 241 6.12 -8.21 8.98
C THR A 241 5.37 -7.25 8.07
N ILE A 242 4.62 -6.32 8.67
CA ILE A 242 3.86 -5.28 7.97
C ILE A 242 4.18 -3.93 8.59
N GLY A 243 4.74 -3.02 7.80
CA GLY A 243 4.91 -1.62 8.17
C GLY A 243 3.87 -0.75 7.48
N THR A 244 3.46 0.32 8.16
CA THR A 244 2.52 1.30 7.64
C THR A 244 2.99 2.70 7.97
N TYR A 245 2.81 3.60 7.01
CA TYR A 245 2.90 5.04 7.22
C TYR A 245 1.59 5.71 6.81
N PHE A 246 1.06 6.55 7.71
CA PHE A 246 -0.10 7.40 7.46
C PHE A 246 0.29 8.86 7.68
N GLY A 247 0.26 9.66 6.62
CA GLY A 247 0.58 11.08 6.72
C GLY A 247 0.97 11.66 5.38
N HIS A 248 1.40 12.92 5.40
CA HIS A 248 1.88 13.59 4.20
C HIS A 248 3.25 13.05 3.79
N SER A 249 3.48 12.97 2.49
CA SER A 249 4.80 12.72 1.94
C SER A 249 4.97 13.43 0.63
N ASN A 250 6.22 13.62 0.21
CA ASN A 250 6.56 13.88 -1.17
C ASN A 250 7.33 12.68 -1.73
N ASP A 251 7.93 12.86 -2.89
CA ASP A 251 8.79 11.90 -3.56
C ASP A 251 10.01 11.48 -2.74
N TRP A 252 10.44 12.25 -1.72
CA TRP A 252 11.65 11.91 -0.97
C TRP A 252 11.49 11.88 0.55
N VAL A 253 10.34 12.26 1.12
CA VAL A 253 10.21 12.50 2.56
C VAL A 253 8.85 12.13 3.12
N PHE A 254 8.86 11.51 4.30
CA PHE A 254 7.70 11.42 5.21
C PHE A 254 7.65 12.64 6.15
N ALA A 255 6.51 13.33 6.20
CA ALA A 255 6.35 14.57 6.97
C ALA A 255 5.73 14.35 8.35
N ALA A 256 6.26 15.06 9.34
CA ALA A 256 5.64 15.26 10.66
C ALA A 256 4.93 16.63 10.73
N SER A 257 4.40 17.01 11.89
CA SER A 257 4.01 18.40 12.14
C SER A 257 5.20 19.34 12.04
N GLY A 258 4.92 20.62 11.75
CA GLY A 258 5.90 21.69 11.93
C GLY A 258 6.97 21.82 10.85
N SER A 259 6.74 21.41 9.60
CA SER A 259 7.70 21.46 8.48
C SER A 259 8.96 20.60 8.63
N HIS A 260 9.00 19.74 9.66
CA HIS A 260 10.10 18.81 9.86
C HIS A 260 9.99 17.62 8.90
N LEU A 261 10.93 17.58 7.96
CA LEU A 261 11.21 16.41 7.12
C LEU A 261 11.74 15.30 8.02
N THR A 262 10.98 14.19 8.14
CA THR A 262 11.25 13.16 9.15
C THR A 262 12.31 12.17 8.69
N PHE A 263 12.33 11.88 7.39
CA PHE A 263 13.15 10.83 6.80
C PHE A 263 13.40 11.08 5.31
N PRO A 264 14.54 11.68 4.95
CA PRO A 264 15.05 11.73 3.58
C PRO A 264 15.15 10.34 2.94
N SER A 265 14.81 10.22 1.68
CA SER A 265 14.87 8.98 0.88
C SER A 265 16.24 8.32 0.90
N ASN A 266 17.32 9.10 0.88
CA ASN A 266 18.69 8.59 0.95
C ASN A 266 19.01 7.92 2.30
N ASP A 267 18.19 8.14 3.34
CA ASP A 267 18.35 7.46 4.62
C ASP A 267 17.92 5.99 4.58
N TRP A 268 17.23 5.53 3.52
CA TRP A 268 17.01 4.09 3.35
C TRP A 268 18.32 3.30 3.29
N GLN A 269 19.43 3.92 2.87
CA GLN A 269 20.75 3.31 2.87
C GLN A 269 21.38 3.23 4.26
N SER A 270 21.00 4.13 5.18
CA SER A 270 21.52 4.14 6.56
C SER A 270 20.79 3.15 7.47
N ILE A 271 19.59 2.70 7.08
CA ILE A 271 18.92 1.58 7.72
C ILE A 271 19.81 0.34 7.57
N GLN A 272 20.29 -0.15 8.72
CA GLN A 272 21.19 -1.30 8.77
C GLN A 272 20.59 -2.50 8.01
N LYS A 273 21.47 -3.29 7.38
CA LYS A 273 21.12 -4.60 6.80
C LYS A 273 20.50 -5.56 7.81
N SER A 274 20.67 -5.30 9.10
CA SER A 274 20.08 -6.10 10.15
C SER A 274 18.57 -5.85 10.21
N GLY A 275 17.83 -6.94 10.08
CA GLY A 275 16.43 -7.00 10.42
C GLY A 275 15.53 -7.42 9.27
N ASN A 276 14.45 -8.11 9.62
CA ASN A 276 13.49 -8.67 8.68
C ASN A 276 12.36 -7.66 8.45
N LYS A 277 12.31 -7.08 7.26
CA LYS A 277 11.31 -6.08 6.87
C LYS A 277 10.47 -6.60 5.73
N GLY A 278 9.21 -6.89 6.02
CA GLY A 278 8.26 -7.49 5.10
C GLY A 278 7.67 -6.48 4.13
N LEU A 279 6.35 -6.34 4.17
CA LEU A 279 5.60 -5.38 3.37
C LEU A 279 5.57 -4.01 4.08
N PHE A 280 5.79 -2.92 3.35
CA PHE A 280 5.59 -1.56 3.85
C PHE A 280 4.51 -0.85 3.01
N LEU A 281 3.45 -0.36 3.63
CA LEU A 281 2.40 0.42 2.99
C LEU A 281 2.54 1.90 3.36
N SER A 282 2.73 2.77 2.38
CA SER A 282 2.70 4.22 2.55
C SER A 282 1.42 4.81 2.02
N CYS A 283 0.59 5.34 2.93
CA CYS A 283 -0.57 6.16 2.61
C CYS A 283 -0.18 7.65 2.56
N GLY A 284 0.80 7.96 1.72
CA GLY A 284 1.29 9.32 1.48
C GLY A 284 1.51 9.57 -0.02
N CYS A 285 1.57 10.84 -0.41
CA CYS A 285 1.71 11.26 -1.79
C CYS A 285 3.11 10.97 -2.36
N PHE A 286 3.17 10.74 -3.68
CA PHE A 286 4.39 10.77 -4.51
C PHE A 286 5.53 9.80 -4.16
N SER A 287 5.37 8.93 -3.16
CA SER A 287 6.44 8.01 -2.74
C SER A 287 6.98 7.09 -3.86
N LEU A 288 6.23 6.94 -4.96
CA LEU A 288 6.60 6.20 -6.17
C LEU A 288 6.54 7.04 -7.46
N GLN A 289 6.67 8.37 -7.38
CA GLN A 289 6.49 9.27 -8.52
C GLN A 289 7.51 9.06 -9.66
N HIS A 290 8.75 8.71 -9.32
CA HIS A 290 9.82 8.43 -10.27
C HIS A 290 10.82 7.43 -9.67
N ASN A 291 11.74 6.86 -10.46
CA ASN A 291 12.67 5.81 -10.02
C ASN A 291 13.60 6.20 -8.85
N GLY A 292 13.74 7.50 -8.57
CA GLY A 292 14.51 8.01 -7.44
C GLY A 292 13.69 8.17 -6.16
N ALA A 293 12.37 8.08 -6.23
CA ALA A 293 11.50 8.36 -5.09
C ALA A 293 11.73 7.40 -3.92
N GLY A 294 11.32 7.81 -2.72
CA GLY A 294 11.61 7.12 -1.45
C GLY A 294 11.18 5.66 -1.43
N GLY A 295 10.06 5.28 -2.06
CA GLY A 295 9.64 3.88 -2.14
C GLY A 295 10.52 3.02 -3.04
N TYR A 296 11.06 3.57 -4.13
CA TYR A 296 12.06 2.87 -4.96
C TYR A 296 13.35 2.66 -4.19
N GLN A 297 13.82 3.69 -3.48
CA GLN A 297 15.01 3.59 -2.62
C GLN A 297 14.80 2.60 -1.47
N ALA A 298 13.61 2.58 -0.86
CA ALA A 298 13.26 1.62 0.18
C ALA A 298 13.37 0.17 -0.33
N LEU A 299 12.80 -0.11 -1.50
CA LEU A 299 12.85 -1.45 -2.08
C LEU A 299 14.27 -1.82 -2.53
N ARG A 300 15.05 -0.90 -3.10
CA ARG A 300 16.42 -1.18 -3.55
C ARG A 300 17.39 -1.32 -2.38
N SER A 301 17.14 -0.65 -1.25
CA SER A 301 18.02 -0.71 -0.09
C SER A 301 18.15 -2.14 0.46
N PRO A 302 19.38 -2.64 0.70
CA PRO A 302 19.59 -3.95 1.33
C PRO A 302 18.92 -4.10 2.71
N GLY A 303 18.80 -3.01 3.47
CA GLY A 303 18.17 -2.99 4.80
C GLY A 303 16.70 -2.62 4.80
N GLY A 304 16.13 -2.27 3.64
CA GLY A 304 14.73 -1.88 3.46
C GLY A 304 13.78 -3.07 3.29
N PRO A 305 12.46 -2.81 3.13
CA PRO A 305 11.45 -3.85 2.99
C PRO A 305 11.63 -4.71 1.73
N VAL A 306 11.08 -5.93 1.72
CA VAL A 306 11.00 -6.78 0.53
C VAL A 306 9.85 -6.41 -0.41
N ALA A 307 8.88 -5.66 0.09
CA ALA A 307 7.80 -5.12 -0.70
C ALA A 307 7.36 -3.75 -0.18
N TYR A 308 6.97 -2.86 -1.09
CA TYR A 308 6.53 -1.50 -0.79
C TYR A 308 5.28 -1.18 -1.62
N ILE A 309 4.24 -0.67 -0.98
CA ILE A 309 3.04 -0.14 -1.64
C ILE A 309 3.00 1.37 -1.40
N GLY A 310 2.78 2.15 -2.46
CA GLY A 310 2.62 3.59 -2.34
C GLY A 310 2.06 4.22 -3.60
N ALA A 311 1.90 5.55 -3.56
CA ALA A 311 1.34 6.34 -4.65
C ALA A 311 2.43 6.89 -5.58
N SER A 312 2.20 6.85 -6.89
CA SER A 312 2.98 7.63 -7.88
C SER A 312 2.56 9.10 -7.97
N GLY A 313 1.39 9.45 -7.42
CA GLY A 313 0.83 10.80 -7.43
C GLY A 313 0.32 11.26 -6.07
N GLU A 314 -0.50 12.31 -6.10
CA GLU A 314 -1.16 12.84 -4.90
C GLU A 314 -2.29 11.90 -4.45
N SER A 315 -2.18 11.42 -3.20
CA SER A 315 -3.12 10.47 -2.61
C SER A 315 -4.08 11.14 -1.62
N TYR A 316 -5.33 10.69 -1.59
CA TYR A 316 -6.37 11.19 -0.69
C TYR A 316 -6.48 10.36 0.59
N SER A 317 -6.70 11.04 1.72
CA SER A 317 -6.80 10.43 3.03
C SER A 317 -7.97 9.45 3.13
N ALA A 318 -9.08 9.73 2.44
CA ALA A 318 -10.23 8.83 2.39
C ALA A 318 -9.87 7.47 1.78
N ILE A 319 -9.07 7.46 0.72
CA ILE A 319 -8.60 6.23 0.09
C ILE A 319 -7.53 5.55 0.94
N GLY A 320 -6.60 6.31 1.53
CA GLY A 320 -5.63 5.78 2.50
C GLY A 320 -6.31 5.07 3.68
N TYR A 321 -7.44 5.59 4.16
CA TYR A 321 -8.25 4.93 5.18
C TYR A 321 -8.91 3.63 4.68
N LEU A 322 -9.48 3.61 3.47
CA LEU A 322 -10.01 2.38 2.87
C LEU A 322 -8.91 1.33 2.68
N ALA A 323 -7.72 1.74 2.27
CA ALA A 323 -6.57 0.87 2.16
C ALA A 323 -6.16 0.27 3.51
N ALA A 324 -6.08 1.11 4.55
CA ALA A 324 -5.81 0.67 5.91
C ALA A 324 -6.86 -0.33 6.42
N GLN A 325 -8.12 -0.12 6.06
CA GLN A 325 -9.19 -1.06 6.41
C GLN A 325 -8.99 -2.42 5.73
N GLY A 326 -8.57 -2.46 4.46
CA GLY A 326 -8.24 -3.70 3.76
C GLY A 326 -7.09 -4.43 4.44
N LEU A 327 -5.97 -3.72 4.64
CA LEU A 327 -4.80 -4.24 5.33
C LEU A 327 -5.14 -4.80 6.72
N MET A 328 -5.84 -4.05 7.55
CA MET A 328 -6.13 -4.47 8.94
C MET A 328 -7.14 -5.62 8.97
N SER A 329 -8.04 -5.73 8.00
CA SER A 329 -8.91 -6.91 7.84
C SER A 329 -8.10 -8.17 7.49
N SER A 330 -7.03 -8.03 6.71
CA SER A 330 -6.07 -9.09 6.40
C SER A 330 -5.21 -9.51 7.60
N MET A 331 -5.10 -8.70 8.66
CA MET A 331 -4.41 -9.07 9.91
C MET A 331 -5.26 -9.95 10.85
N SER A 332 -6.44 -10.41 10.42
CA SER A 332 -7.30 -11.30 11.21
C SER A 332 -6.74 -12.73 11.32
N SER A 333 -7.53 -13.69 11.83
CA SER A 333 -7.06 -15.04 12.19
C SER A 333 -6.45 -15.86 11.05
N ASN A 334 -6.75 -15.53 9.78
CA ASN A 334 -6.20 -16.21 8.61
C ASN A 334 -5.57 -15.17 7.66
N PRO A 335 -4.37 -14.67 7.98
CA PRO A 335 -3.74 -13.66 7.16
C PRO A 335 -3.37 -14.20 5.77
N PRO A 336 -3.41 -13.37 4.72
CA PRO A 336 -2.92 -13.77 3.41
C PRO A 336 -1.45 -14.23 3.48
N GLU A 337 -1.09 -15.21 2.66
CA GLU A 337 0.23 -15.83 2.71
C GLU A 337 1.25 -15.00 1.94
N THR A 338 0.84 -14.45 0.79
CA THR A 338 1.73 -13.69 -0.10
C THR A 338 1.44 -12.20 -0.13
N VAL A 339 2.46 -11.40 -0.40
CA VAL A 339 2.36 -9.94 -0.60
C VAL A 339 1.26 -9.56 -1.59
N GLY A 340 1.13 -10.32 -2.69
CA GLY A 340 0.11 -10.10 -3.71
C GLY A 340 -1.32 -10.29 -3.18
N GLU A 341 -1.55 -11.28 -2.32
CA GLU A 341 -2.86 -11.45 -1.68
C GLU A 341 -3.17 -10.29 -0.73
N TRP A 342 -2.18 -9.81 0.05
CA TRP A 342 -2.33 -8.60 0.86
C TRP A 342 -2.68 -7.37 0.02
N TRP A 343 -1.99 -7.20 -1.12
CA TRP A 343 -2.27 -6.09 -2.03
C TRP A 343 -3.67 -6.16 -2.64
N LEU A 344 -4.12 -7.35 -3.03
CA LEU A 344 -5.47 -7.56 -3.53
C LEU A 344 -6.53 -7.22 -2.49
N GLU A 345 -6.35 -7.59 -1.22
CA GLU A 345 -7.31 -7.21 -0.16
C GLU A 345 -7.36 -5.70 0.08
N ILE A 346 -6.22 -5.01 -0.04
CA ILE A 346 -6.17 -3.55 0.00
C ILE A 346 -6.94 -2.95 -1.19
N GLN A 347 -6.65 -3.39 -2.41
CA GLN A 347 -7.34 -2.91 -3.62
C GLN A 347 -8.84 -3.18 -3.58
N LYS A 348 -9.28 -4.36 -3.09
CA LYS A 348 -10.70 -4.67 -2.92
C LYS A 348 -11.38 -3.73 -1.94
N SER A 349 -10.71 -3.42 -0.83
CA SER A 349 -11.20 -2.44 0.13
C SER A 349 -11.34 -1.04 -0.50
N ILE A 350 -10.33 -0.61 -1.27
CA ILE A 350 -10.38 0.63 -2.05
C ILE A 350 -11.49 0.60 -3.10
N ALA A 351 -11.75 -0.53 -3.75
CA ALA A 351 -12.74 -0.63 -4.82
C ALA A 351 -14.19 -0.58 -4.30
N ALA A 352 -14.50 -1.36 -3.26
CA ALA A 352 -15.89 -1.67 -2.92
C ALA A 352 -16.30 -1.36 -1.48
N ARG A 353 -15.36 -1.18 -0.54
CA ARG A 353 -15.74 -1.05 0.88
C ARG A 353 -16.49 0.26 1.12
N PRO A 354 -17.68 0.23 1.76
CA PRO A 354 -18.44 1.46 2.01
C PRO A 354 -17.67 2.40 2.94
N LEU A 355 -17.75 3.70 2.65
CA LEU A 355 -17.21 4.76 3.50
C LEU A 355 -18.37 5.58 4.05
N ASN A 356 -18.41 5.76 5.37
CA ASN A 356 -19.41 6.61 6.00
C ASN A 356 -19.28 8.05 5.45
N PRO A 357 -20.38 8.69 4.99
CA PRO A 357 -20.31 10.03 4.39
C PRO A 357 -19.70 11.11 5.30
N ILE A 358 -19.89 11.01 6.62
CA ILE A 358 -19.30 11.95 7.59
C ILE A 358 -17.78 11.75 7.66
N ILE A 359 -17.32 10.50 7.66
CA ILE A 359 -15.88 10.18 7.63
C ILE A 359 -15.28 10.67 6.29
N PHE A 360 -15.96 10.42 5.17
CA PHE A 360 -15.52 10.91 3.87
C PHE A 360 -15.40 12.43 3.85
N PHE A 361 -16.43 13.14 4.30
CA PHE A 361 -16.42 14.61 4.40
C PHE A 361 -15.28 15.13 5.29
N ALA A 362 -15.02 14.47 6.42
CA ALA A 362 -13.91 14.85 7.31
C ALA A 362 -12.56 14.72 6.61
N PHE A 363 -12.33 13.63 5.87
CA PHE A 363 -11.10 13.45 5.09
C PHE A 363 -10.99 14.41 3.92
N ASP A 364 -12.04 14.58 3.12
CA ASP A 364 -12.08 15.53 1.98
C ASP A 364 -11.80 16.98 2.43
N ARG A 365 -12.17 17.32 3.67
CA ARG A 365 -11.83 18.61 4.28
C ARG A 365 -10.37 18.72 4.72
N VAL A 366 -9.79 17.63 5.23
CA VAL A 366 -8.36 17.58 5.62
C VAL A 366 -7.47 17.65 4.37
N ASP A 367 -7.88 17.00 3.29
CA ASP A 367 -7.18 17.02 2.00
C ASP A 367 -7.33 18.38 1.27
N GLY A 368 -8.17 19.29 1.77
CA GLY A 368 -8.39 20.61 1.17
C GLY A 368 -9.22 20.60 -0.12
N SER A 369 -9.73 19.44 -0.55
CA SER A 369 -10.58 19.28 -1.73
C SER A 369 -12.02 19.73 -1.48
N ALA A 370 -12.52 19.64 -0.24
CA ALA A 370 -13.89 20.06 0.10
C ALA A 370 -14.06 21.59 0.07
N LYS A 371 -14.91 22.09 -0.83
CA LYS A 371 -15.25 23.53 -0.91
C LYS A 371 -16.38 23.91 0.06
N SER A 372 -17.32 23.00 0.36
CA SER A 372 -18.39 23.19 1.36
C SER A 372 -18.94 21.86 1.87
N LEU A 373 -19.84 21.88 2.87
CA LEU A 373 -20.52 20.68 3.39
C LEU A 373 -21.34 19.93 2.31
N PHE A 374 -21.70 20.63 1.23
CA PHE A 374 -22.52 20.11 0.13
C PHE A 374 -21.78 20.08 -1.21
N SER A 375 -20.52 20.53 -1.25
CA SER A 375 -19.67 20.53 -2.45
C SER A 375 -18.36 19.83 -2.12
N HIS A 376 -18.30 18.58 -2.54
CA HIS A 376 -17.09 17.76 -2.52
C HIS A 376 -16.18 18.18 -3.67
N GLY A 377 -14.87 18.09 -3.46
CA GLY A 377 -13.91 18.39 -4.53
C GLY A 377 -13.97 17.33 -5.63
N ILE A 378 -13.68 16.08 -5.25
CA ILE A 378 -13.67 14.93 -6.16
C ILE A 378 -14.58 13.84 -5.56
N PRO A 379 -15.58 13.33 -6.31
CA PRO A 379 -16.43 12.24 -5.82
C PRO A 379 -15.62 11.01 -5.41
N LEU A 380 -16.05 10.33 -4.33
CA LEU A 380 -15.35 9.13 -3.84
C LEU A 380 -15.18 8.06 -4.93
N LYS A 381 -16.15 7.91 -5.84
CA LYS A 381 -16.04 6.96 -6.96
C LYS A 381 -14.82 7.26 -7.83
N ASP A 382 -14.59 8.53 -8.15
CA ASP A 382 -13.49 8.96 -9.01
C ASP A 382 -12.17 8.83 -8.26
N GLN A 383 -12.14 9.18 -6.97
CA GLN A 383 -10.97 8.94 -6.11
C GLN A 383 -10.56 7.45 -6.11
N ARG A 384 -11.51 6.51 -6.05
CA ARG A 384 -11.21 5.06 -6.09
C ARG A 384 -10.57 4.65 -7.40
N LEU A 385 -11.14 5.08 -8.52
CA LEU A 385 -10.63 4.76 -9.86
C LEU A 385 -9.20 5.28 -10.05
N GLU A 386 -8.97 6.55 -9.70
CA GLU A 386 -7.62 7.14 -9.75
C GLU A 386 -6.63 6.37 -8.89
N HIS A 387 -7.00 5.99 -7.67
CA HIS A 387 -6.07 5.36 -6.73
C HIS A 387 -5.76 3.91 -7.07
N LEU A 388 -6.70 3.18 -7.67
CA LEU A 388 -6.44 1.83 -8.18
C LEU A 388 -5.40 1.87 -9.32
N GLU A 389 -5.32 2.95 -10.08
CA GLU A 389 -4.29 3.16 -11.12
C GLU A 389 -2.99 3.76 -10.56
N MET A 390 -3.10 4.65 -9.57
CA MET A 390 -1.96 5.40 -9.00
C MET A 390 -1.10 4.58 -8.05
N TRP A 391 -1.71 3.71 -7.24
CA TRP A 391 -0.98 2.95 -6.25
C TRP A 391 -0.37 1.70 -6.87
N MET A 392 0.93 1.52 -6.63
CA MET A 392 1.70 0.41 -7.18
C MET A 392 2.30 -0.43 -6.05
N LEU A 393 2.47 -1.72 -6.34
CA LEU A 393 3.26 -2.64 -5.54
C LEU A 393 4.67 -2.73 -6.15
N LEU A 394 5.67 -2.27 -5.40
CA LEU A 394 7.06 -2.62 -5.64
C LEU A 394 7.39 -3.89 -4.85
N GLY A 395 7.91 -4.93 -5.50
CA GLY A 395 8.18 -6.24 -4.90
C GLY A 395 7.61 -7.39 -5.73
N ASP A 396 7.97 -8.62 -5.38
CA ASP A 396 7.39 -9.82 -5.99
C ASP A 396 6.05 -10.17 -5.30
N PRO A 397 4.90 -10.16 -6.01
CA PRO A 397 3.61 -10.51 -5.43
C PRO A 397 3.52 -11.94 -4.85
N ALA A 398 4.39 -12.85 -5.30
CA ALA A 398 4.44 -14.21 -4.77
C ALA A 398 5.31 -14.33 -3.50
N THR A 399 5.89 -13.23 -3.01
CA THR A 399 6.67 -13.21 -1.77
C THR A 399 5.83 -13.63 -0.58
N ARG A 400 6.24 -14.69 0.12
CA ARG A 400 5.61 -15.17 1.34
C ARG A 400 5.98 -14.30 2.55
N LEU A 401 4.99 -13.89 3.33
CA LEU A 401 5.20 -13.16 4.58
C LEU A 401 5.29 -14.07 5.81
N PHE A 402 4.80 -15.31 5.71
CA PHE A 402 4.74 -16.31 6.79
C PHE A 402 5.26 -17.68 6.33
#